data_AF-A0A9E3M7C4-F1
#
_entry.id   AF-A0A9E3M7C4-F1
#
_cell.length_a   1.000
_cell.length_b   1.000
_cell.length_c   1.000
_cell.angle_alpha   90.00
_cell.angle_beta   90.00
_cell.angle_gamma   90.00
#
_symmetry.space_group_name_H-M   'P 1'
#
loop_
_entity.id
_entity.type
_entity.pdbx_description
1 polymer ?
#
loop_
_entity_poly.entity_id
_entity_poly.type
_entity_poly.pdbx_seq_one_letter_code
_entity_poly.pdbx_strand_id
1 'polypeptide(L)'
;MKAKDFSGIRNNGPLPNPQEMEMPEDFSDLLDDYVESTNSSLDELEQVTLAYEAANDREGNAVTIRRIIHKIKGESAMVGIDEMSDFCHQAEFAFEELTEDKRPDMLLRFKDWTCTALHNLAERI
;
A
#
# COMPACT_ATOMS: atom_id res chain seq x y z
N MET A 1 -6.29 -2.70 19.94
CA MET A 1 -5.78 -3.78 19.06
C MET A 1 -4.33 -4.09 19.37
N LYS A 2 -3.88 -5.33 19.12
CA LYS A 2 -2.44 -5.58 18.92
C LYS A 2 -2.07 -5.08 17.53
N ALA A 3 -1.01 -4.28 17.40
CA ALA A 3 -0.48 -3.91 16.10
C ALA A 3 -0.13 -5.17 15.30
N LYS A 4 -0.61 -5.26 14.06
CA LYS A 4 -0.24 -6.33 13.13
C LYS A 4 1.18 -6.11 12.63
N ASP A 5 1.93 -7.18 12.44
CA ASP A 5 3.33 -7.11 12.01
C ASP A 5 3.44 -7.10 10.49
N PHE A 6 3.74 -5.93 9.91
CA PHE A 6 3.97 -5.75 8.49
C PHE A 6 5.46 -5.77 8.09
N SER A 7 6.37 -6.01 9.04
CA SER A 7 7.82 -5.98 8.77
C SER A 7 8.27 -7.01 7.72
N GLY A 8 7.45 -8.05 7.49
CA GLY A 8 7.63 -9.03 6.42
C GLY A 8 7.76 -8.42 5.02
N ILE A 9 7.27 -7.19 4.79
CA ILE A 9 7.40 -6.50 3.51
C ILE A 9 8.88 -6.25 3.13
N ARG A 10 9.77 -6.12 4.12
CA ARG A 10 11.20 -5.82 3.94
C ARG A 10 12.05 -7.01 3.52
N ASN A 11 11.56 -8.23 3.73
CA ASN A 11 12.37 -9.44 3.62
C ASN A 11 11.64 -10.62 2.96
N ASN A 12 10.54 -10.35 2.24
CA ASN A 12 9.64 -11.37 1.71
C ASN A 12 9.11 -12.36 2.78
N GLY A 13 9.12 -11.95 4.05
CA GLY A 13 8.57 -12.67 5.19
C GLY A 13 7.05 -12.52 5.27
N PRO A 14 6.36 -13.26 6.16
CA PRO A 14 4.90 -13.29 6.21
C PRO A 14 4.30 -11.89 6.42
N LEU A 15 3.15 -11.65 5.78
CA LEU A 15 2.31 -10.47 6.02
C LEU A 15 1.03 -10.92 6.74
N PRO A 16 0.35 -10.01 7.45
CA PRO A 16 -0.97 -10.27 7.99
C PRO A 16 -1.95 -10.66 6.88
N ASN A 17 -3.02 -11.39 7.20
CA ASN A 17 -4.02 -11.76 6.22
C ASN A 17 -4.79 -10.49 5.77
N PRO A 18 -4.76 -10.10 4.48
CA PRO A 18 -5.47 -8.92 4.00
C PRO A 18 -6.99 -8.99 4.18
N GLN A 19 -7.57 -10.20 4.23
CA GLN A 19 -9.01 -10.39 4.43
C GLN A 19 -9.46 -10.14 5.89
N GLU A 20 -8.51 -10.10 6.82
CA GLU A 20 -8.76 -9.84 8.24
C GLU A 20 -8.59 -8.36 8.59
N MET A 21 -8.45 -7.47 7.60
CA MET A 21 -8.37 -6.03 7.85
C MET A 21 -9.63 -5.55 8.57
N GLU A 22 -9.42 -4.92 9.72
CA GLU A 22 -10.51 -4.37 10.53
C GLU A 22 -11.03 -3.08 9.93
N MET A 23 -12.34 -2.88 10.09
CA MET A 23 -13.06 -1.74 9.53
C MET A 23 -13.56 -0.81 10.62
N PRO A 24 -13.42 0.52 10.46
CA PRO A 24 -14.03 1.48 11.36
C PRO A 24 -15.55 1.32 11.35
N GLU A 25 -16.16 1.33 12.54
CA GLU A 25 -17.61 1.10 12.70
C GLU A 25 -18.47 2.21 12.07
N ASP A 26 -17.96 3.44 11.91
CA ASP A 26 -18.74 4.66 11.61
C ASP A 26 -18.39 5.37 10.27
N PHE A 27 -17.70 4.73 9.32
CA PHE A 27 -17.14 5.41 8.13
C PHE A 27 -17.61 4.91 6.76
N SER A 28 -18.79 4.29 6.69
CA SER A 28 -19.36 3.73 5.45
C SER A 28 -19.40 4.71 4.27
N ASP A 29 -19.78 5.98 4.50
CA ASP A 29 -20.05 6.93 3.43
C ASP A 29 -18.79 7.42 2.70
N LEU A 30 -17.62 7.36 3.35
CA LEU A 30 -16.33 7.77 2.75
C LEU A 30 -15.55 6.58 2.18
N LEU A 31 -16.08 5.37 2.35
CA LEU A 31 -15.36 4.15 2.08
C LEU A 31 -15.29 3.84 0.59
N ASP A 32 -16.38 4.08 -0.14
CA ASP A 32 -16.43 3.89 -1.60
C ASP A 32 -15.42 4.82 -2.30
N ASP A 33 -15.43 6.11 -1.94
CA ASP A 33 -14.48 7.11 -2.45
C ASP A 33 -13.02 6.73 -2.13
N TYR A 34 -12.78 6.22 -0.91
CA TYR A 34 -11.46 5.74 -0.49
C TYR A 34 -11.00 4.52 -1.30
N VAL A 35 -11.87 3.53 -1.49
CA VAL A 35 -11.57 2.33 -2.28
C VAL A 35 -11.27 2.72 -3.73
N GLU A 36 -12.06 3.61 -4.33
CA GLU A 36 -11.82 4.11 -5.68
C GLU A 36 -10.49 4.88 -5.80
N SER A 37 -10.24 5.85 -4.90
CA SER A 37 -8.99 6.63 -4.88
C SER A 37 -7.76 5.74 -4.67
N THR A 38 -7.86 4.76 -3.78
CA THR A 38 -6.74 3.86 -3.48
C THR A 38 -6.46 2.94 -4.67
N ASN A 39 -7.48 2.37 -5.31
CA ASN A 39 -7.30 1.57 -6.53
C ASN A 39 -6.65 2.39 -7.66
N SER A 40 -7.11 3.63 -7.87
CA SER A 40 -6.47 4.54 -8.85
C SER A 40 -4.99 4.78 -8.53
N SER A 41 -4.66 4.93 -7.25
CA SER A 41 -3.27 5.12 -6.79
C SER A 41 -2.43 3.85 -6.96
N LEU A 42 -3.02 2.66 -6.80
CA LEU A 42 -2.33 1.37 -7.03
C LEU A 42 -2.07 1.11 -8.52
N ASP A 43 -2.96 1.56 -9.40
CA ASP A 43 -2.73 1.51 -10.85
C ASP A 43 -1.57 2.44 -11.26
N GLU A 44 -1.53 3.67 -10.72
CA GLU A 44 -0.38 4.57 -10.90
C GLU A 44 0.91 3.94 -10.35
N LEU A 45 0.84 3.31 -9.17
CA LEU A 45 1.98 2.65 -8.51
C LEU A 45 2.58 1.56 -9.40
N GLU A 46 1.75 0.71 -10.02
CA GLU A 46 2.23 -0.33 -10.92
C GLU A 46 2.94 0.25 -12.14
N GLN A 47 2.33 1.24 -12.79
CA GLN A 47 2.91 1.88 -13.98
C GLN A 47 4.30 2.47 -13.68
N VAL A 48 4.43 3.21 -12.58
CA VAL A 48 5.71 3.80 -12.18
C VAL A 48 6.70 2.73 -11.70
N THR A 49 6.24 1.63 -11.10
CA THR A 49 7.11 0.51 -10.69
C THR A 49 7.74 -0.16 -11.90
N LEU A 50 6.95 -0.42 -12.95
CA LEU A 50 7.46 -0.98 -14.21
C LEU A 50 8.46 -0.03 -14.89
N ALA A 51 8.18 1.29 -14.86
CA ALA A 51 9.11 2.29 -15.40
C ALA A 51 10.42 2.37 -14.60
N TYR A 52 10.33 2.27 -13.26
CA TYR A 52 11.48 2.22 -12.36
C TYR A 52 12.36 0.99 -12.63
N GLU A 53 11.74 -0.18 -12.78
CA GLU A 53 12.41 -1.45 -13.10
C GLU A 53 13.13 -1.38 -14.45
N ALA A 54 12.48 -0.79 -15.46
CA ALA A 54 13.06 -0.56 -16.79
C ALA A 54 14.23 0.45 -16.81
N ALA A 55 14.63 0.99 -15.65
CA ALA A 55 15.68 1.98 -15.47
C ALA A 55 15.46 3.31 -16.22
N ASN A 56 14.22 3.62 -16.55
CA ASN A 56 13.83 4.95 -17.05
C ASN A 56 13.71 5.88 -15.84
N ASP A 57 14.40 7.03 -15.84
CA ASP A 57 14.30 8.08 -14.80
C ASP A 57 14.13 7.53 -13.36
N ARG A 58 15.10 6.76 -12.88
CA ARG A 58 15.00 6.05 -11.58
C ARG A 58 14.71 6.99 -10.42
N GLU A 59 15.34 8.15 -10.39
CA GLU A 59 15.16 9.12 -9.30
C GLU A 59 13.76 9.74 -9.33
N GLY A 60 13.29 10.19 -10.50
CA GLY A 60 11.95 10.74 -10.66
C GLY A 60 10.85 9.71 -10.34
N ASN A 61 11.06 8.46 -10.77
CA ASN A 61 10.15 7.36 -10.46
C ASN A 61 10.15 7.03 -8.96
N ALA A 62 11.30 7.01 -8.29
CA ALA A 62 11.37 6.81 -6.84
C ALA A 62 10.64 7.92 -6.06
N VAL A 63 10.74 9.18 -6.50
CA VAL A 63 9.99 10.30 -5.92
C VAL A 63 8.48 10.08 -6.08
N THR A 64 8.05 9.67 -7.27
CA THR A 64 6.63 9.41 -7.55
C THR A 64 6.10 8.24 -6.73
N ILE A 65 6.83 7.12 -6.64
CA ILE A 65 6.47 5.96 -5.81
C ILE A 65 6.25 6.37 -4.35
N ARG A 66 7.19 7.12 -3.75
CA ARG A 66 7.04 7.63 -2.38
C ARG A 66 5.79 8.47 -2.21
N ARG A 67 5.52 9.37 -3.16
CA ARG A 67 4.33 10.25 -3.11
C ARG A 67 3.05 9.43 -3.11
N ILE A 68 2.98 8.37 -3.93
CA ILE A 68 1.81 7.50 -4.02
C ILE A 68 1.58 6.76 -2.70
N ILE A 69 2.60 6.10 -2.14
CA ILE A 69 2.47 5.38 -0.86
C ILE A 69 2.09 6.36 0.26
N HIS A 70 2.70 7.56 0.28
CA HIS A 70 2.37 8.60 1.24
C HIS A 70 0.93 9.09 1.15
N LYS A 71 0.41 9.22 -0.07
CA LYS A 71 -1.00 9.58 -0.33
C LYS A 71 -1.92 8.51 0.25
N ILE A 72 -1.69 7.22 -0.08
CA ILE A 72 -2.50 6.10 0.43
C ILE A 72 -2.49 6.07 1.97
N LYS A 73 -1.31 6.28 2.58
CA LYS A 73 -1.18 6.39 4.05
C LYS A 73 -2.06 7.50 4.62
N GLY A 74 -1.99 8.69 4.04
CA GLY A 74 -2.76 9.85 4.45
C GLY A 74 -4.27 9.60 4.34
N GLU A 75 -4.73 9.10 3.20
CA GLU A 75 -6.14 8.76 2.97
C GLU A 75 -6.62 7.70 3.96
N SER A 76 -5.83 6.64 4.18
CA SER A 76 -6.15 5.57 5.14
C SER A 76 -6.29 6.10 6.57
N ALA A 77 -5.40 6.99 6.99
CA ALA A 77 -5.48 7.64 8.30
C ALA A 77 -6.70 8.56 8.42
N MET A 78 -7.11 9.23 7.34
CA MET A 78 -8.30 10.10 7.32
C MET A 78 -9.60 9.31 7.47
N VAL A 79 -9.67 8.11 6.89
CA VAL A 79 -10.84 7.23 7.00
C VAL A 79 -10.77 6.26 8.19
N GLY A 80 -9.68 6.28 8.97
CA GLY A 80 -9.52 5.49 10.19
C GLY A 80 -9.06 4.04 9.97
N ILE A 81 -8.56 3.68 8.78
CA ILE A 81 -8.02 2.34 8.50
C ILE A 81 -6.56 2.30 8.96
N ASP A 82 -6.36 2.17 10.27
CA ASP A 82 -5.04 2.19 10.92
C ASP A 82 -4.10 1.12 10.37
N GLU A 83 -4.60 -0.09 10.09
CA GLU A 83 -3.79 -1.19 9.56
C GLU A 83 -3.17 -0.85 8.20
N MET A 84 -3.91 -0.17 7.33
CA MET A 84 -3.40 0.23 6.02
C MET A 84 -2.39 1.37 6.16
N SER A 85 -2.64 2.31 7.07
CA SER A 85 -1.67 3.38 7.40
C SER A 85 -0.35 2.80 7.90
N ASP A 86 -0.41 1.81 8.81
CA ASP A 86 0.76 1.08 9.32
C ASP A 86 1.49 0.31 8.21
N PHE A 87 0.75 -0.33 7.30
CA PHE A 87 1.35 -1.04 6.18
C PHE A 87 2.07 -0.09 5.22
N CYS A 88 1.46 1.05 4.88
CA CYS A 88 2.09 2.07 4.06
C CYS A 88 3.36 2.62 4.71
N HIS A 89 3.35 2.84 6.03
CA HIS A 89 4.54 3.27 6.76
C HIS A 89 5.67 2.23 6.69
N GLN A 90 5.36 0.93 6.84
CA GLN A 90 6.36 -0.12 6.65
C GLN A 90 6.86 -0.21 5.20
N ALA A 91 6.00 0.03 4.20
CA ALA A 91 6.37 0.05 2.80
C ALA A 91 7.29 1.23 2.45
N GLU A 92 7.01 2.45 2.95
CA GLU A 92 7.91 3.61 2.84
C GLU A 92 9.29 3.28 3.42
N PHE A 93 9.33 2.68 4.62
CA PHE A 93 10.58 2.32 5.27
C PHE A 93 11.34 1.23 4.49
N ALA A 94 10.65 0.19 4.02
CA ALA A 94 11.23 -0.86 3.19
C ALA A 94 11.81 -0.31 1.88
N PHE A 95 11.12 0.63 1.24
CA PHE A 95 11.56 1.23 0.00
C PHE A 95 12.91 1.95 0.15
N GLU A 96 13.13 2.65 1.27
CA GLU A 96 14.37 3.37 1.53
C GLU A 96 15.55 2.43 1.84
N GLU A 97 15.31 1.33 2.55
CA GLU A 97 16.38 0.41 2.94
C GLU A 97 16.73 -0.64 1.89
N LEU A 98 15.76 -1.03 1.06
CA LEU A 98 15.99 -2.03 0.04
C LEU A 98 16.87 -1.48 -1.08
N THR A 99 17.70 -2.35 -1.61
CA THR A 99 18.48 -2.11 -2.83
C THR A 99 17.54 -1.96 -4.03
N GLU A 100 17.95 -1.19 -5.04
CA GLU A 100 17.10 -0.83 -6.18
C GLU A 100 16.54 -2.04 -6.93
N ASP A 101 17.28 -3.15 -6.99
CA ASP A 101 16.87 -4.41 -7.61
C ASP A 101 15.74 -5.13 -6.87
N LYS A 102 15.53 -4.85 -5.58
CA LYS A 102 14.50 -5.49 -4.74
C LYS A 102 13.23 -4.66 -4.57
N ARG A 103 13.30 -3.37 -4.91
CA ARG A 103 12.16 -2.45 -4.74
C ARG A 103 10.97 -2.84 -5.62
N PRO A 104 11.12 -3.22 -6.91
CA PRO A 104 9.98 -3.61 -7.73
C PRO A 104 9.18 -4.77 -7.13
N ASP A 105 9.84 -5.86 -6.76
CA ASP A 105 9.18 -7.02 -6.12
C ASP A 105 8.44 -6.63 -4.83
N MET A 106 9.06 -5.78 -4.00
CA MET A 106 8.44 -5.28 -2.77
C MET A 106 7.18 -4.44 -3.07
N LEU A 107 7.22 -3.58 -4.09
CA LEU A 107 6.10 -2.73 -4.49
C LEU A 107 4.94 -3.54 -5.07
N LEU A 108 5.23 -4.54 -5.91
CA LEU A 108 4.21 -5.44 -6.43
C LEU A 108 3.55 -6.23 -5.30
N ARG A 109 4.35 -6.69 -4.33
CA ARG A 109 3.84 -7.37 -3.14
C ARG A 109 2.97 -6.47 -2.26
N PHE A 110 3.34 -5.20 -2.10
CA PHE A 110 2.52 -4.19 -1.44
C PHE A 110 1.19 -3.99 -2.17
N LYS A 111 1.23 -3.87 -3.51
CA LYS A 111 0.03 -3.74 -4.35
C LYS A 111 -0.89 -4.94 -4.19
N ASP A 112 -0.39 -6.16 -4.35
CA ASP A 112 -1.19 -7.39 -4.30
C ASP A 112 -1.93 -7.54 -2.95
N TRP A 113 -1.21 -7.27 -1.86
CA TRP A 113 -1.80 -7.28 -0.53
C TRP A 113 -2.91 -6.23 -0.40
N THR A 114 -2.64 -5.00 -0.85
CA THR A 114 -3.58 -3.87 -0.77
C THR A 114 -4.83 -4.13 -1.61
N CYS A 115 -4.67 -4.58 -2.86
CA CYS A 115 -5.80 -4.95 -3.73
C CYS A 115 -6.67 -6.03 -3.08
N THR A 116 -6.06 -7.06 -2.46
CA THR A 116 -6.80 -8.11 -1.78
C THR A 116 -7.58 -7.57 -0.57
N ALA A 117 -6.96 -6.68 0.21
CA ALA A 117 -7.59 -6.06 1.37
C ALA A 117 -8.79 -5.18 0.95
N LEU A 118 -8.62 -4.36 -0.09
CA LEU A 118 -9.67 -3.50 -0.63
C LEU A 118 -10.82 -4.28 -1.28
N HIS A 119 -10.52 -5.39 -1.95
CA HIS A 119 -11.56 -6.24 -2.52
C HIS A 119 -12.47 -6.83 -1.43
N ASN A 120 -11.87 -7.42 -0.39
CA ASN A 120 -12.60 -7.95 0.75
C ASN A 120 -13.36 -6.86 1.52
N LEU A 121 -12.82 -5.65 1.55
CA LEU A 121 -13.49 -4.49 2.11
C LEU A 121 -14.77 -4.14 1.32
N ALA A 122 -14.67 -4.03 0.00
CA ALA A 122 -15.81 -3.71 -0.86
C ALA A 122 -16.92 -4.78 -0.80
N GLU A 123 -16.58 -6.05 -0.55
CA GLU A 123 -17.56 -7.14 -0.37
C GLU A 123 -18.35 -7.07 0.96
N ARG A 124 -17.94 -6.21 1.91
CA ARG A 124 -18.55 -6.08 3.24
C ARG A 124 -19.50 -4.88 3.36
N ILE A 125 -19.61 -4.07 2.32
CA ILE A 125 -20.49 -2.90 2.17
C ILE A 125 -21.76 -3.34 1.42
#